data_AF-A0A6P2H725-F1
#
_entry.id   AF-A0A6P2H725-F1
#
_cell.length_a   1.000
_cell.length_b   1.000
_cell.length_c   1.000
_cell.angle_alpha   90.00
_cell.angle_beta   90.00
_cell.angle_gamma   90.00
#
_symmetry.space_group_name_H-M   'P 1'
#
loop_
_entity.id
_entity.type
_entity.pdbx_description
1 polymer ?
#
loop_
_entity_poly.entity_id
_entity_poly.type
_entity_poly.pdbx_seq_one_letter_code
_entity_poly.pdbx_strand_id
1 'polypeptide(L)'
;MTMKDEQPSKPPLDENVAMARRMGMRLFEMHYEQEGTRELYTDEEVLLQAATWYGNKSTIEELLQPENKPKVNLSFHGPEALSHVIQRAGNTEEGDKTAETIELVQLLVSHRAKITNDHLKEAMKTKCLGLVQYLVTQLGLDVGVVIKSKVPGTEEIRGWAKEWKKVKKLKTKLSSSLNKENPPTQKRNKV
;
A
#
# COMPACT_ATOMS: atom_id res chain seq x y z
N MET A 1 28.47 3.26 45.74
CA MET A 1 28.28 2.11 44.83
C MET A 1 26.91 2.24 44.22
N THR A 2 26.83 2.84 43.03
CA THR A 2 25.60 2.91 42.24
C THR A 2 25.43 1.58 41.52
N MET A 3 24.38 0.84 41.86
CA MET A 3 23.97 -0.30 41.04
C MET A 3 23.54 0.26 39.69
N LYS A 4 24.26 -0.11 38.63
CA LYS A 4 23.78 0.10 37.27
C LYS A 4 22.65 -0.89 37.09
N ASP A 5 21.43 -0.39 36.92
CA ASP A 5 20.34 -1.19 36.39
C ASP A 5 20.77 -1.71 35.01
N GLU A 6 21.09 -2.99 34.94
CA GLU A 6 21.27 -3.70 33.68
C GLU A 6 19.91 -3.67 32.98
N GLN A 7 19.76 -2.79 31.99
CA GLN A 7 18.68 -2.92 31.02
C GLN A 7 18.74 -4.34 30.45
N PRO A 8 17.63 -5.10 30.46
CA PRO A 8 17.61 -6.40 29.82
C PRO A 8 17.98 -6.20 28.35
N SER A 9 19.12 -6.76 27.96
CA SER A 9 19.57 -6.74 26.57
C SER A 9 18.48 -7.37 25.71
N LYS A 10 17.93 -6.61 24.76
CA LYS A 10 16.93 -7.14 23.84
C LYS A 10 17.53 -8.36 23.14
N PRO A 11 16.88 -9.54 23.19
CA PRO A 11 17.39 -10.72 22.55
C PRO A 11 17.52 -10.48 21.04
N PRO A 12 18.57 -11.04 20.40
CA PRO A 12 18.77 -10.91 18.96
C PRO A 12 17.55 -11.40 18.17
N LEU A 13 17.30 -10.80 17.01
CA LEU A 13 16.12 -11.06 16.17
C LEU A 13 15.89 -12.57 15.91
N ASP A 14 16.95 -13.34 15.73
CA ASP A 14 16.90 -14.78 15.49
C ASP A 14 16.35 -15.58 16.67
N GLU A 15 16.65 -15.17 17.91
CA GLU A 15 16.10 -15.82 19.11
C GLU A 15 14.61 -15.56 19.24
N ASN A 16 14.16 -14.35 18.93
CA ASN A 16 12.75 -14.00 18.93
C ASN A 16 11.98 -14.75 17.84
N VAL A 17 12.57 -14.90 16.65
CA VAL A 17 11.97 -15.70 15.57
C VAL A 17 11.86 -17.17 15.96
N ALA A 18 12.90 -17.73 16.57
CA ALA A 18 12.89 -19.11 17.06
C ALA A 18 11.84 -19.30 18.16
N MET A 19 11.72 -18.35 19.08
CA MET A 19 10.76 -18.38 20.17
C MET A 19 9.31 -18.27 19.66
N ALA A 20 9.02 -17.34 18.74
CA ALA A 20 7.70 -17.20 18.12
C ALA A 20 7.28 -18.49 17.40
N ARG A 21 8.20 -19.13 16.66
CA ARG A 21 7.95 -20.44 16.03
C ARG A 21 7.63 -21.54 17.04
N ARG A 22 8.33 -21.59 18.17
CA ARG A 22 8.06 -22.58 19.25
C ARG A 22 6.69 -22.37 19.88
N MET A 23 6.23 -21.13 19.96
CA MET A 23 4.90 -20.77 20.47
C MET A 23 3.78 -20.87 19.41
N GLY A 24 4.10 -21.19 18.16
CA GLY A 24 3.12 -21.24 17.07
C GLY A 24 2.58 -19.87 16.65
N MET A 25 3.26 -18.80 17.03
CA MET A 25 2.86 -17.41 16.81
C MET A 25 3.73 -16.75 15.74
N ARG A 26 3.26 -15.64 15.20
CA ARG A 26 4.10 -14.77 14.38
C ARG A 26 4.98 -13.90 15.27
N LEU A 27 6.16 -13.52 14.77
CA LEU A 27 7.12 -12.70 15.50
C LEU A 27 6.50 -11.42 16.09
N PHE A 28 5.60 -10.77 15.34
CA PHE A 28 4.90 -9.57 15.81
C PHE A 28 3.92 -9.90 16.95
N GLU A 29 3.17 -11.01 16.87
CA GLU A 29 2.19 -11.40 17.91
C GLU A 29 2.89 -11.62 19.25
N MET A 30 4.06 -12.27 19.20
CA MET A 30 4.90 -12.46 20.38
C MET A 30 5.39 -11.13 20.97
N HIS A 31 5.71 -10.13 20.14
CA HIS A 31 6.12 -8.81 20.61
C HIS A 31 5.00 -8.13 21.41
N TYR A 32 3.75 -8.14 20.91
CA TYR A 32 2.60 -7.60 21.64
C TYR A 32 2.29 -8.35 22.94
N GLU A 33 2.39 -9.68 22.95
CA GLU A 33 2.14 -10.44 24.18
C GLU A 33 3.17 -10.13 25.27
N GLN A 34 4.41 -9.81 24.89
CA GLN A 34 5.49 -9.51 25.81
C GLN A 34 5.34 -8.14 26.48
N GLU A 35 4.70 -7.17 25.83
CA GLU A 35 4.51 -5.82 26.35
C GLU A 35 3.32 -5.68 27.33
N GLY A 36 2.50 -6.72 27.47
CA GLY A 36 1.47 -6.79 28.51
C GLY A 36 0.28 -5.87 28.23
N THR A 37 -0.81 -6.46 27.78
CA THR A 37 -2.08 -5.86 27.31
C THR A 37 -2.12 -5.53 25.82
N ARG A 38 -3.21 -5.97 25.18
CA ARG A 38 -3.49 -5.88 23.76
C ARG A 38 -3.90 -4.43 23.42
N GLU A 39 -2.95 -3.51 23.45
CA GLU A 39 -3.13 -2.20 22.83
C GLU A 39 -3.29 -2.40 21.31
N LEU A 40 -4.21 -1.65 20.70
CA LEU A 40 -4.55 -1.79 19.28
C LEU A 40 -3.41 -1.35 18.35
N TYR A 41 -2.40 -0.64 18.88
CA TYR A 41 -1.25 -0.08 18.17
C TYR A 41 -0.02 -0.19 19.07
N THR A 42 1.16 -0.39 18.47
CA THR A 42 2.45 -0.07 19.11
C THR A 42 2.75 1.43 19.01
N ASP A 43 3.69 1.93 19.82
CA ASP A 43 4.19 3.31 19.70
C ASP A 43 4.69 3.62 18.28
N GLU A 44 5.40 2.68 17.64
CA GLU A 44 5.86 2.82 16.26
C GLU A 44 4.72 2.85 15.24
N GLU A 45 3.60 2.15 15.50
CA GLU A 45 2.43 2.20 14.63
C GLU A 45 1.65 3.50 14.80
N VAL A 46 1.54 4.03 16.02
CA VAL A 46 1.01 5.39 16.24
C VAL A 46 1.89 6.42 15.53
N LEU A 47 3.21 6.29 15.65
CA LEU A 47 4.16 7.16 14.97
C LEU A 47 4.06 7.01 13.45
N LEU A 48 3.79 5.81 12.93
CA LEU A 48 3.52 5.60 11.50
C LEU A 48 2.26 6.36 11.07
N GLN A 49 1.17 6.29 11.83
CA GLN A 49 -0.06 7.04 11.49
C GLN A 49 0.19 8.55 11.50
N ALA A 50 0.90 9.07 12.51
CA ALA A 50 1.27 10.48 12.57
C ALA A 50 2.19 10.87 11.41
N ALA A 51 3.24 10.10 11.15
CA ALA A 51 4.20 10.38 10.08
C ALA A 51 3.54 10.34 8.70
N THR A 52 2.58 9.43 8.47
CA THR A 52 1.81 9.40 7.22
C THR A 52 0.82 10.53 7.09
N TRP A 53 0.20 10.98 8.18
CA TRP A 53 -0.67 12.16 8.21
C TRP A 53 0.07 13.44 7.84
N TYR A 54 1.24 13.65 8.44
CA TYR A 54 2.08 14.82 8.14
C TYR A 54 2.96 14.64 6.90
N GLY A 55 3.08 13.41 6.39
CA GLY A 55 3.93 13.01 5.27
C GLY A 55 5.41 13.17 5.51
N ASN A 56 5.85 12.87 6.73
CA ASN A 56 7.26 12.84 7.07
C ASN A 56 7.90 11.59 6.47
N LYS A 57 8.38 11.70 5.23
CA LYS A 57 9.02 10.60 4.48
C LYS A 57 10.18 9.96 5.24
N SER A 58 11.05 10.78 5.86
CA SER A 58 12.22 10.28 6.60
C SER A 58 11.82 9.37 7.76
N THR A 59 10.83 9.78 8.56
CA THR A 59 10.34 8.97 9.67
C THR A 59 9.65 7.70 9.18
N ILE A 60 8.91 7.77 8.07
CA ILE A 60 8.32 6.57 7.47
C ILE A 60 9.42 5.60 7.02
N GLU A 61 10.46 6.08 6.33
CA GLU A 61 11.60 5.24 5.90
C GLU A 61 12.34 4.59 7.07
N GLU A 62 12.48 5.28 8.20
CA GLU A 62 13.05 4.74 9.43
C GLU A 62 12.17 3.63 10.04
N LEU A 63 10.86 3.87 10.12
CA LEU A 63 9.91 2.90 10.68
C LEU A 63 9.77 1.65 9.82
N LEU A 64 10.01 1.76 8.51
CA LEU A 64 9.94 0.64 7.59
C LEU A 64 11.24 -0.18 7.51
N GLN A 65 12.29 0.21 8.23
CA GLN A 65 13.54 -0.56 8.28
C GLN A 65 13.33 -1.98 8.83
N PRO A 66 14.12 -2.98 8.40
CA PRO A 66 13.97 -4.37 8.83
C PRO A 66 13.96 -4.58 10.35
N GLU A 67 14.70 -3.75 11.09
CA GLU A 67 14.81 -3.80 12.55
C GLU A 67 13.49 -3.46 13.25
N ASN A 68 12.63 -2.67 12.60
CA ASN A 68 11.33 -2.21 13.11
C ASN A 68 10.16 -3.10 12.65
N LYS A 69 10.41 -4.07 11.77
CA LYS A 69 9.43 -5.05 11.30
C LYS A 69 8.63 -5.79 12.39
N PRO A 70 9.19 -6.16 13.57
CA PRO A 70 8.38 -6.79 14.61
C PRO A 70 7.39 -5.83 15.28
N LYS A 71 7.59 -4.51 15.12
CA LYS A 71 6.80 -3.46 15.78
C LYS A 71 5.75 -2.82 14.87
N VAL A 72 6.00 -2.82 13.56
CA VAL A 72 5.13 -2.17 12.56
C VAL A 72 4.46 -3.21 11.69
N ASN A 73 3.16 -3.42 11.90
CA ASN A 73 2.37 -4.37 11.11
C ASN A 73 1.59 -3.68 9.97
N LEU A 74 2.26 -3.51 8.83
CA LEU A 74 1.63 -2.96 7.62
C LEU A 74 0.49 -3.80 7.04
N SER A 75 0.38 -5.08 7.41
CA SER A 75 -0.75 -5.89 6.95
C SER A 75 -2.06 -5.49 7.61
N PHE A 76 -1.98 -4.90 8.81
CA PHE A 76 -3.13 -4.44 9.57
C PHE A 76 -3.28 -2.91 9.49
N HIS A 77 -2.21 -2.16 9.72
CA HIS A 77 -2.23 -0.69 9.79
C HIS A 77 -1.78 0.01 8.51
N GLY A 78 -1.26 -0.73 7.52
CA GLY A 78 -0.86 -0.16 6.23
C GLY A 78 -2.01 0.45 5.43
N PRO A 79 -3.24 -0.12 5.41
CA PRO A 79 -4.39 0.52 4.78
C PRO A 79 -4.72 1.89 5.36
N GLU A 80 -4.72 2.03 6.69
CA GLU A 80 -4.98 3.31 7.36
C GLU A 80 -3.90 4.35 7.03
N ALA A 81 -2.64 3.93 7.11
CA ALA A 81 -1.49 4.75 6.74
C ALA A 81 -1.58 5.24 5.27
N LEU A 82 -2.00 4.37 4.35
CA LEU A 82 -2.24 4.72 2.94
C LEU A 82 -3.39 5.73 2.79
N SER A 83 -4.48 5.56 3.55
CA SER A 83 -5.60 6.50 3.58
C SER A 83 -5.16 7.90 4.02
N HIS A 84 -4.34 8.00 5.07
CA HIS A 84 -3.76 9.27 5.51
C HIS A 84 -2.93 9.94 4.41
N VAL A 85 -2.00 9.19 3.80
CA VAL A 85 -1.17 9.68 2.69
C VAL A 85 -2.05 10.20 1.55
N ILE A 86 -3.06 9.43 1.11
CA ILE A 86 -3.93 9.79 0.00
C ILE A 86 -4.69 11.09 0.27
N GLN A 87 -5.20 11.27 1.48
CA GLN A 87 -5.96 12.48 1.84
C GLN A 87 -5.11 13.75 1.72
N ARG A 88 -3.78 13.67 1.87
CA ARG A 88 -2.87 14.82 1.74
C ARG A 88 -2.89 15.44 0.35
N ALA A 89 -3.09 14.67 -0.71
CA ALA A 89 -3.20 15.22 -2.07
C ALA A 89 -4.41 16.16 -2.26
N GLY A 90 -5.40 16.09 -1.37
CA GLY A 90 -6.55 16.99 -1.39
C GLY A 90 -6.34 18.27 -0.57
N ASN A 91 -5.27 18.36 0.23
CA ASN A 91 -4.99 19.55 1.03
C ASN A 91 -4.14 20.55 0.23
N THR A 92 -4.78 21.58 -0.30
CA THR A 92 -4.16 22.59 -1.16
C THR A 92 -3.59 23.79 -0.39
N GLU A 93 -3.75 23.86 0.93
CA GLU A 93 -3.26 25.00 1.73
C GLU A 93 -1.74 25.15 1.65
N GLU A 94 -1.03 24.04 1.45
CA GLU A 94 0.43 23.98 1.35
C GLU A 94 0.93 23.71 -0.08
N GLY A 95 0.07 23.92 -1.09
CA GLY A 95 0.40 23.71 -2.51
C GLY A 95 0.06 22.32 -3.06
N ASP A 96 0.45 22.06 -4.31
CA ASP A 96 0.22 20.76 -4.97
C ASP A 96 1.21 19.71 -4.46
N LYS A 97 0.70 18.78 -3.65
CA LYS A 97 1.46 17.67 -3.05
C LYS A 97 1.29 16.34 -3.78
N THR A 98 0.81 16.36 -5.02
CA THR A 98 0.50 15.12 -5.76
C THR A 98 1.72 14.22 -5.91
N ALA A 99 2.87 14.78 -6.29
CA ALA A 99 4.10 14.01 -6.49
C ALA A 99 4.58 13.37 -5.19
N GLU A 100 4.67 14.15 -4.10
CA GLU A 100 5.05 13.66 -2.77
C GLU A 100 4.09 12.57 -2.26
N THR A 101 2.79 12.76 -2.49
CA THR A 101 1.78 11.77 -2.11
C THR A 101 1.99 10.46 -2.85
N ILE A 102 2.27 10.51 -4.15
CA ILE A 102 2.57 9.32 -4.95
C ILE A 102 3.83 8.61 -4.45
N GLU A 103 4.89 9.35 -4.10
CA GLU A 103 6.11 8.76 -3.53
C GLU A 103 5.85 8.04 -2.22
N LEU A 104 5.03 8.61 -1.32
CA LEU A 104 4.67 7.97 -0.06
C LEU A 104 3.81 6.73 -0.27
N VAL A 105 2.88 6.76 -1.24
CA VAL A 105 2.12 5.55 -1.63
C VAL A 105 3.07 4.47 -2.16
N GLN A 106 4.03 4.83 -3.01
CA GLN A 106 5.04 3.91 -3.52
C GLN A 106 5.85 3.27 -2.39
N LEU A 107 6.29 4.07 -1.42
CA LEU A 107 7.06 3.63 -0.27
C LEU A 107 6.29 2.60 0.57
N LEU A 108 5.02 2.89 0.90
CA LEU A 108 4.20 1.96 1.70
C LEU A 108 3.87 0.68 0.92
N VAL A 109 3.53 0.79 -0.36
CA VAL A 109 3.19 -0.37 -1.20
C VAL A 109 4.41 -1.25 -1.46
N SER A 110 5.61 -0.67 -1.62
CA SER A 110 6.86 -1.45 -1.78
C SER A 110 7.19 -2.27 -0.53
N HIS A 111 6.78 -1.79 0.64
CA HIS A 111 6.84 -2.52 1.92
C HIS A 111 5.61 -3.41 2.16
N ARG A 112 4.82 -3.69 1.12
CA ARG A 112 3.66 -4.60 1.12
C ARG A 112 2.45 -4.09 1.91
N ALA A 113 2.32 -2.77 2.13
CA ALA A 113 1.05 -2.21 2.57
C ALA A 113 -0.05 -2.52 1.55
N LYS A 114 -1.20 -3.01 2.03
CA LYS A 114 -2.29 -3.46 1.16
C LYS A 114 -3.09 -2.27 0.63
N ILE A 115 -2.91 -1.97 -0.66
CA ILE A 115 -3.77 -1.01 -1.36
C ILE A 115 -5.00 -1.68 -1.96
N THR A 116 -6.14 -0.98 -1.93
CA THR A 116 -7.46 -1.51 -2.33
C THR A 116 -8.28 -0.46 -3.06
N ASN A 117 -9.42 -0.87 -3.61
CA ASN A 117 -10.37 0.05 -4.24
C ASN A 117 -11.01 1.06 -3.27
N ASP A 118 -10.93 0.87 -1.95
CA ASP A 118 -11.43 1.87 -1.00
C ASP A 118 -10.50 3.08 -0.95
N HIS A 119 -9.19 2.86 -1.02
CA HIS A 119 -8.19 3.91 -1.21
C HIS A 119 -8.43 4.69 -2.52
N LEU A 120 -8.86 4.01 -3.59
CA LEU A 120 -9.24 4.68 -4.83
C LEU A 120 -10.49 5.55 -4.67
N LYS A 121 -11.48 5.13 -3.88
CA LYS A 121 -12.66 5.96 -3.55
C LYS A 121 -12.24 7.20 -2.74
N GLU A 122 -11.26 7.06 -1.85
CA GLU A 122 -10.72 8.20 -1.10
C GLU A 122 -9.93 9.15 -2.00
N ALA A 123 -9.09 8.63 -2.89
CA ALA A 123 -8.38 9.43 -3.87
C ALA A 123 -9.34 10.25 -4.75
N MET A 124 -10.54 9.73 -5.08
CA MET A 124 -11.56 10.52 -5.77
C MET A 124 -12.01 11.76 -4.99
N LYS A 125 -12.03 11.71 -3.66
CA LYS A 125 -12.40 12.86 -2.81
C LYS A 125 -11.36 13.97 -2.85
N THR A 126 -10.10 13.63 -3.10
CA THR A 126 -9.00 14.61 -3.23
C THR A 126 -9.11 15.46 -4.49
N LYS A 127 -9.89 15.01 -5.48
CA LYS A 127 -10.01 15.62 -6.83
C LYS A 127 -8.67 15.74 -7.57
N CYS A 128 -7.63 15.05 -7.11
CA CYS A 128 -6.35 15.00 -7.78
C CYS A 128 -6.37 13.95 -8.90
N LEU A 129 -6.39 14.42 -10.16
CA LEU A 129 -6.36 13.55 -11.34
C LEU A 129 -5.08 12.70 -11.37
N GLY A 130 -3.91 13.30 -11.13
CA GLY A 130 -2.62 12.61 -11.20
C GLY A 130 -2.52 11.42 -10.24
N LEU A 131 -3.01 11.58 -9.01
CA LEU A 131 -3.08 10.50 -8.03
C LEU A 131 -3.99 9.36 -8.50
N VAL A 132 -5.21 9.68 -8.96
CA VAL A 132 -6.15 8.68 -9.46
C VAL A 132 -5.59 7.93 -10.68
N GLN A 133 -4.93 8.65 -11.59
CA GLN A 133 -4.24 8.06 -12.73
C GLN A 133 -3.17 7.08 -12.27
N TYR A 134 -2.31 7.47 -11.33
CA TYR A 134 -1.27 6.61 -10.78
C TYR A 134 -1.86 5.32 -10.18
N LEU A 135 -2.87 5.44 -9.31
CA LEU A 135 -3.51 4.30 -8.65
C LEU A 135 -4.13 3.29 -9.64
N VAL A 136 -4.74 3.77 -10.73
CA VAL A 136 -5.37 2.90 -11.73
C VAL A 136 -4.37 2.32 -12.73
N THR A 137 -3.40 3.13 -13.17
CA THR A 137 -2.49 2.73 -14.26
C THR A 137 -1.30 1.92 -13.77
N GLN A 138 -0.71 2.30 -12.62
CA GLN A 138 0.49 1.67 -12.07
C GLN A 138 0.13 0.58 -11.05
N LEU A 139 -0.83 0.85 -10.16
CA LEU A 139 -1.24 -0.11 -9.12
C LEU A 139 -2.42 -1.00 -9.54
N GLY A 140 -2.94 -0.80 -10.76
CA GLY A 140 -3.90 -1.70 -11.38
C GLY A 140 -5.29 -1.72 -10.72
N LEU A 141 -5.63 -0.70 -9.92
CA LEU A 141 -6.94 -0.62 -9.26
C LEU A 141 -8.08 -0.51 -10.28
N ASP A 142 -9.29 -0.89 -9.85
CA ASP A 142 -10.43 -0.99 -10.75
C ASP A 142 -10.93 0.38 -11.19
N VAL A 143 -10.65 0.73 -12.45
CA VAL A 143 -11.17 1.94 -13.12
C VAL A 143 -12.69 2.05 -13.06
N GLY A 144 -13.41 0.93 -12.92
CA GLY A 144 -14.86 0.90 -12.72
C GLY A 144 -15.32 1.67 -11.48
N VAL A 145 -14.50 1.72 -10.43
CA VAL A 145 -14.76 2.50 -9.20
C VAL A 145 -14.77 4.00 -9.51
N VAL A 146 -13.80 4.47 -10.30
CA VAL A 146 -13.71 5.87 -10.74
C VAL A 146 -14.92 6.25 -11.58
N ILE A 147 -15.28 5.42 -12.56
CA ILE A 147 -16.40 5.67 -13.48
C ILE A 147 -17.73 5.77 -12.73
N LYS A 148 -17.95 4.94 -11.71
CA LYS A 148 -19.18 4.90 -10.91
C LYS A 148 -19.22 5.93 -9.78
N SER A 149 -18.12 6.64 -9.54
CA SER A 149 -18.04 7.64 -8.48
C SER A 149 -19.05 8.76 -8.68
N LYS A 150 -19.69 9.19 -7.60
CA LYS A 150 -20.64 10.32 -7.56
C LYS A 150 -20.05 11.57 -6.91
N VAL A 151 -18.73 11.61 -6.68
CA VAL A 151 -18.06 12.77 -6.06
C VAL A 151 -18.18 13.98 -7.00
N PRO A 152 -18.76 15.10 -6.56
CA PRO A 152 -18.91 16.29 -7.41
C PRO A 152 -17.54 16.93 -7.71
N GLY A 153 -17.40 17.55 -8.88
CA GLY A 153 -16.14 18.19 -9.29
C GLY A 153 -15.06 17.20 -9.74
N THR A 154 -15.46 16.00 -10.17
CA THR A 154 -14.55 14.95 -10.68
C THR A 154 -14.92 14.49 -12.08
N GLU A 155 -15.65 15.34 -12.83
CA GLU A 155 -16.15 15.08 -14.19
C GLU A 155 -15.01 14.75 -15.14
N GLU A 156 -13.92 15.52 -15.08
CA GLU A 156 -12.71 15.30 -15.87
C GLU A 156 -12.07 13.93 -15.56
N ILE A 157 -11.92 13.60 -14.27
CA ILE A 157 -11.38 12.31 -13.83
C ILE A 157 -12.24 11.15 -14.35
N ARG A 158 -13.57 11.27 -14.30
CA ARG A 158 -14.49 10.28 -14.86
C ARG A 158 -14.40 10.21 -16.39
N GLY A 159 -14.22 11.35 -17.07
CA GLY A 159 -13.99 11.42 -18.51
C GLY A 159 -12.74 10.65 -18.92
N TRP A 160 -11.62 10.96 -18.26
CA TRP A 160 -10.37 10.22 -18.42
C TRP A 160 -10.55 8.72 -18.19
N ALA A 161 -11.22 8.32 -17.11
CA ALA A 161 -11.41 6.91 -16.77
C ALA A 161 -12.22 6.13 -17.84
N LYS A 162 -13.21 6.78 -18.47
CA LYS A 162 -13.97 6.19 -19.58
C LYS A 162 -13.08 5.98 -20.81
N GLU A 163 -12.24 6.96 -21.16
CA GLU A 163 -11.29 6.83 -22.26
C GLU A 163 -10.23 5.77 -21.96
N TRP A 164 -9.67 5.75 -20.75
CA TRP A 164 -8.72 4.74 -20.30
C TRP A 164 -9.29 3.32 -20.44
N LYS A 165 -10.56 3.12 -20.06
CA LYS A 165 -11.25 1.82 -20.21
C LYS A 165 -11.34 1.40 -21.69
N LYS A 166 -11.59 2.33 -22.61
CA LYS A 166 -11.59 2.05 -24.06
C LYS A 166 -10.19 1.67 -24.54
N VAL A 167 -9.17 2.45 -24.18
CA VAL A 167 -7.76 2.21 -24.54
C VAL A 167 -7.28 0.87 -24.01
N LYS A 168 -7.54 0.54 -22.74
CA LYS A 168 -7.17 -0.75 -22.13
C LYS A 168 -7.83 -1.91 -22.86
N LYS A 169 -9.12 -1.79 -23.22
CA LYS A 169 -9.84 -2.82 -24.01
C LYS A 169 -9.22 -3.02 -25.40
N LEU A 170 -8.83 -1.94 -26.07
CA LEU A 170 -8.15 -2.01 -27.37
C LEU A 170 -6.77 -2.67 -27.24
N LYS A 171 -5.98 -2.29 -26.24
CA LYS A 171 -4.67 -2.89 -25.96
C LYS A 171 -4.79 -4.40 -25.72
N THR A 172 -5.73 -4.83 -24.88
CA THR A 172 -5.96 -6.26 -24.61
C THR A 172 -6.38 -7.02 -25.88
N LYS A 173 -7.26 -6.45 -26.70
CA LYS A 173 -7.64 -7.06 -27.99
C LYS A 173 -6.44 -7.19 -28.92
N LEU A 174 -5.63 -6.14 -29.07
CA LEU A 174 -4.43 -6.15 -29.91
C LEU A 174 -3.44 -7.22 -29.45
N SER A 175 -3.15 -7.28 -28.15
CA SER A 175 -2.27 -8.31 -27.57
C SER A 175 -2.80 -9.72 -27.79
N SER A 176 -4.12 -9.94 -27.66
CA SER A 176 -4.74 -11.25 -27.91
C SER A 176 -4.71 -11.66 -29.39
N SER A 177 -4.76 -10.69 -30.30
CA SER A 177 -4.67 -10.95 -31.74
C SER A 177 -3.24 -11.22 -32.20
N LEU A 178 -2.24 -10.58 -31.58
CA LEU A 178 -0.81 -10.81 -31.85
C LEU A 178 -0.32 -12.15 -31.29
N ASN A 179 -0.85 -12.60 -30.16
CA ASN A 179 -0.48 -13.88 -29.53
C ASN A 179 -1.23 -15.09 -30.08
N LYS A 180 -2.06 -14.93 -31.12
CA LYS A 180 -2.56 -16.06 -31.91
C LYS A 180 -1.48 -16.50 -32.89
N GLU A 181 -0.42 -17.12 -32.39
CA GLU A 181 0.41 -17.99 -33.22
C GLU A 181 -0.44 -19.18 -33.68
N ASN A 182 -0.23 -19.58 -34.93
CA ASN A 182 -1.07 -20.48 -35.72
C ASN A 182 -1.53 -21.73 -34.94
N PRO A 183 -2.80 -22.16 -35.09
CA PRO A 183 -3.18 -23.48 -34.59
C PRO A 183 -2.29 -24.53 -35.27
N PRO A 184 -1.81 -25.57 -34.54
CA PRO A 184 -1.01 -26.60 -35.14
C PRO A 184 -1.83 -27.20 -36.27
N THR A 185 -1.29 -27.10 -37.49
CA THR A 185 -1.84 -27.73 -38.67
C THR A 185 -1.78 -29.23 -38.39
N GLN A 186 -2.85 -29.80 -37.83
CA GLN A 186 -2.97 -31.24 -37.69
C GLN A 186 -2.94 -31.81 -39.09
N LYS A 187 -1.77 -32.36 -39.45
CA LYS A 187 -1.58 -33.17 -40.65
C LYS A 187 -2.67 -34.23 -40.63
N ARG A 188 -3.54 -34.14 -41.64
CA ARG A 188 -4.50 -35.17 -42.02
C ARG A 188 -3.67 -36.43 -42.33
N ASN A 189 -3.49 -37.31 -41.35
CA ASN A 189 -2.96 -38.64 -41.61
C ASN A 189 -4.03 -39.40 -42.39
N LYS A 190 -3.84 -39.50 -43.70
CA LYS A 190 -4.37 -40.60 -44.50
C LYS A 190 -3.38 -41.75 -44.38
N VAL A 191 -3.75 -42.80 -43.65
CA VAL A 191 -3.46 -44.21 -43.97
C VAL A 191 -4.69 -45.00 -43.56
#